data_AF-A0A0D0SCR4-F1
#
_entry.id   AF-A0A0D0SCR4-F1
#
_cell.length_a   1.000
_cell.length_b   1.000
_cell.length_c   1.000
_cell.angle_alpha   90.00
_cell.angle_beta   90.00
_cell.angle_gamma   90.00
#
_symmetry.space_group_name_H-M   'P 1'
#
loop_
_entity.id
_entity.type
_entity.pdbx_description
1 polymer ?
#
loop_
_entity_poly.entity_id
_entity_poly.type
_entity_poly.pdbx_seq_one_letter_code
_entity_poly.pdbx_strand_id
1 'polypeptide(L)'
;MKRRWGHMFNMFIMKKELVDEYCSFLFEFLEKLESEISQDVLDYNLFQARVYGRISEFMLDVWIDSRGYSYKELGFLYMESINWNQKIKKFLKSKFLHQYY
;
A
#
# COMPACT_ATOMS: atom_id res chain seq x y z
N MET A 1 5.51 -14.69 -3.98
CA MET A 1 5.95 -14.34 -2.61
C MET A 1 5.21 -15.22 -1.60
N LYS A 2 5.93 -15.91 -0.69
CA LYS A 2 5.35 -16.66 0.45
C LYS A 2 5.64 -15.94 1.79
N ARG A 3 5.57 -14.61 1.82
CA ARG A 3 5.81 -13.80 3.04
C ARG A 3 4.49 -13.30 3.62
N ARG A 4 4.48 -13.08 4.95
CA ARG A 4 3.33 -12.59 5.72
C ARG A 4 3.45 -11.10 6.11
N TRP A 5 4.44 -10.41 5.54
CA TRP A 5 4.80 -9.02 5.82
C TRP A 5 5.19 -8.32 4.52
N GLY A 6 5.20 -7.00 4.52
CA GLY A 6 5.64 -6.16 3.41
C GLY A 6 5.52 -4.68 3.76
N HIS A 7 6.07 -3.79 2.93
CA HIS A 7 5.93 -2.35 3.11
C HIS A 7 4.56 -1.90 2.64
N MET A 8 3.62 -1.74 3.59
CA MET A 8 2.23 -1.34 3.30
C MET A 8 2.07 0.19 3.20
N PHE A 9 3.15 0.92 2.92
CA PHE A 9 3.15 2.36 2.83
C PHE A 9 3.92 2.81 1.60
N ASN A 10 3.38 3.81 0.90
CA ASN A 10 4.12 4.57 -0.10
C ASN A 10 5.02 5.64 0.57
N MET A 11 5.74 5.26 1.63
CA MET A 11 6.63 6.14 2.39
C MET A 11 8.06 5.62 2.31
N PHE A 12 8.95 6.40 1.70
CA PHE A 12 10.36 6.05 1.56
C PHE A 12 11.22 7.30 1.48
N ILE A 13 12.51 7.14 1.76
CA ILE A 13 13.54 8.16 1.54
C ILE A 13 14.65 7.50 0.73
N MET A 14 14.84 7.95 -0.50
CA MET A 14 15.88 7.43 -1.41
C MET A 14 16.41 8.55 -2.30
N LYS A 15 17.48 8.28 -3.05
CA LYS A 15 18.04 9.25 -4.00
C LYS A 15 17.06 9.52 -5.14
N LYS A 16 17.16 10.71 -5.75
CA LYS A 16 16.26 11.12 -6.83
C LYS A 16 16.22 10.11 -7.98
N GLU A 17 17.38 9.61 -8.38
CA GLU A 17 17.51 8.69 -9.52
C GLU A 17 16.75 7.38 -9.28
N LEU A 18 16.73 6.92 -8.02
CA LEU A 18 16.00 5.72 -7.62
C LEU A 18 14.48 5.95 -7.59
N VAL A 19 14.04 7.15 -7.17
CA VAL A 19 12.61 7.52 -7.24
C VAL A 19 12.15 7.58 -8.68
N ASP A 20 12.93 8.22 -9.56
CA ASP A 20 12.59 8.34 -10.97
C ASP A 20 12.48 6.95 -11.62
N GLU A 21 13.43 6.05 -11.33
CA GLU A 21 13.40 4.67 -11.80
C GLU A 21 12.18 3.90 -11.26
N TYR A 22 11.90 4.01 -9.96
CA TYR A 22 10.74 3.37 -9.34
C TYR A 22 9.43 3.87 -9.94
N CYS A 23 9.29 5.18 -10.14
CA CYS A 23 8.11 5.78 -10.76
C CYS A 23 7.92 5.29 -12.20
N SER A 24 8.98 5.23 -13.00
CA SER A 24 8.88 4.67 -14.36
C SER A 24 8.39 3.22 -14.35
N PHE A 25 8.94 2.37 -13.48
CA PHE A 25 8.49 0.99 -13.32
C PHE A 25 7.02 0.90 -12.86
N LEU A 26 6.65 1.70 -11.85
CA LEU A 26 5.32 1.69 -11.25
C LEU A 26 4.26 2.16 -12.25
N PHE A 27 4.45 3.30 -12.89
CA PHE A 27 3.45 3.87 -13.79
C PHE A 27 3.27 3.02 -15.05
N GLU A 28 4.35 2.45 -15.61
CA GLU A 28 4.23 1.50 -16.72
C GLU A 28 3.38 0.28 -16.35
N PHE A 29 3.53 -0.22 -15.11
CA PHE A 29 2.69 -1.30 -14.60
C PHE A 29 1.23 -0.87 -14.37
N LEU A 30 1.02 0.31 -13.77
CA LEU A 30 -0.32 0.82 -13.47
C LEU A 30 -1.11 1.12 -14.74
N GLU A 31 -0.49 1.62 -15.80
CA GLU A 31 -1.14 1.84 -17.10
C GLU A 31 -1.63 0.52 -17.70
N LYS A 32 -0.81 -0.54 -17.64
CA LYS A 32 -1.22 -1.88 -18.07
C LYS A 32 -2.36 -2.41 -17.21
N LEU A 33 -2.27 -2.27 -15.89
CA LEU A 33 -3.32 -2.68 -14.98
C LEU A 33 -4.63 -1.96 -15.29
N GLU A 34 -4.58 -0.64 -15.45
CA GLU A 34 -5.75 0.17 -15.80
C GLU A 34 -6.41 -0.37 -17.07
N SER A 35 -5.65 -0.68 -18.12
CA SER A 35 -6.21 -1.23 -19.36
C SER A 35 -6.96 -2.56 -19.17
N GLU A 36 -6.56 -3.39 -18.20
CA GLU A 36 -7.17 -4.70 -17.91
C GLU A 36 -8.42 -4.57 -17.03
N ILE A 37 -8.41 -3.68 -16.03
CA ILE A 37 -9.48 -3.58 -15.01
C ILE A 37 -10.39 -2.35 -15.18
N SER A 38 -10.18 -1.53 -16.22
CA SER A 38 -10.90 -0.27 -16.44
C SER A 38 -12.42 -0.39 -16.35
N GLN A 39 -13.01 -1.48 -16.84
CA GLN A 39 -14.46 -1.70 -16.80
C GLN A 39 -14.96 -2.00 -15.38
N ASP A 40 -14.19 -2.73 -14.57
CA ASP A 40 -14.58 -3.09 -13.20
C ASP A 40 -14.54 -1.88 -12.26
N VAL A 41 -13.63 -0.94 -12.51
CA VAL A 41 -13.42 0.26 -11.67
C VAL A 41 -14.61 1.23 -11.73
N LEU A 42 -15.43 1.19 -12.78
CA LEU A 42 -16.60 2.06 -12.91
C LEU A 42 -17.64 1.83 -11.81
N ASP A 43 -17.72 0.60 -11.31
CA ASP A 43 -18.67 0.22 -10.24
C ASP A 43 -18.05 0.32 -8.83
N TYR A 44 -16.82 0.86 -8.72
CA TYR A 44 -16.12 0.92 -7.45
C TYR A 44 -16.70 2.01 -6.56
N ASN A 45 -17.00 1.63 -5.32
CA ASN A 45 -17.26 2.61 -4.28
C ASN A 45 -15.97 3.39 -3.91
N LEU A 46 -16.11 4.49 -3.15
CA LEU A 46 -15.00 5.35 -2.74
C LEU A 46 -13.83 4.59 -2.06
N PHE A 47 -14.11 3.47 -1.41
CA PHE A 47 -13.09 2.65 -0.80
C PHE A 47 -12.32 1.81 -1.83
N GLN A 48 -13.04 1.20 -2.76
CA GLN A 48 -12.49 0.37 -3.85
C GLN A 48 -11.70 1.21 -4.87
N ALA A 49 -12.12 2.45 -5.13
CA ALA A 49 -11.42 3.37 -6.05
C ALA A 49 -9.93 3.60 -5.68
N ARG A 50 -9.53 3.31 -4.44
CA ARG A 50 -8.12 3.37 -3.99
C ARG A 50 -7.29 2.13 -4.37
N VAL A 51 -7.80 1.26 -5.25
CA VAL A 51 -7.13 0.03 -5.69
C VAL A 51 -5.70 0.27 -6.17
N TYR A 52 -5.49 1.29 -7.00
CA TYR A 52 -4.19 1.62 -7.58
C TYR A 52 -3.16 1.98 -6.51
N GLY A 53 -3.56 2.77 -5.50
CA GLY A 53 -2.68 3.12 -4.38
C GLY A 53 -2.33 1.93 -3.49
N ARG A 54 -3.25 0.97 -3.31
CA ARG A 54 -2.95 -0.26 -2.57
C ARG A 54 -2.01 -1.18 -3.32
N ILE A 55 -2.17 -1.24 -4.64
CA ILE A 55 -1.29 -2.04 -5.49
C ILE A 55 0.11 -1.41 -5.52
N SER A 56 0.20 -0.07 -5.55
CA SER A 56 1.51 0.61 -5.50
C SER A 56 2.28 0.31 -4.21
N GLU A 57 1.59 0.15 -3.07
CA GLU A 57 2.23 -0.24 -1.80
C GLU A 57 2.97 -1.59 -1.96
N PHE A 58 2.35 -2.59 -2.60
CA PHE A 58 3.00 -3.87 -2.89
C PHE A 58 4.11 -3.77 -3.95
N MET A 59 3.97 -2.88 -4.93
CA MET A 59 4.93 -2.75 -6.02
C MET A 59 6.29 -2.21 -5.56
N LEU A 60 6.34 -1.41 -4.49
CA LEU A 60 7.59 -0.96 -3.90
C LEU A 60 8.48 -2.15 -3.49
N ASP A 61 7.89 -3.12 -2.79
CA ASP A 61 8.56 -4.35 -2.38
C ASP A 61 9.05 -5.18 -3.58
N VAL A 62 8.18 -5.33 -4.60
CA VAL A 62 8.52 -6.07 -5.83
C VAL A 62 9.69 -5.41 -6.54
N TRP A 63 9.68 -4.08 -6.66
CA TRP A 63 10.73 -3.32 -7.32
C TRP A 63 12.07 -3.46 -6.57
N ILE A 64 12.08 -3.26 -5.25
CA ILE A 64 13.29 -3.41 -4.42
C ILE A 64 13.87 -4.82 -4.55
N ASP A 65 13.01 -5.85 -4.41
CA ASP A 65 13.43 -7.26 -4.48
C ASP A 65 13.96 -7.61 -5.88
N SER A 66 13.35 -7.09 -6.95
CA SER A 66 13.76 -7.35 -8.34
C SER A 66 15.10 -6.74 -8.71
N ARG A 67 15.45 -5.60 -8.10
CA ARG A 67 16.71 -4.89 -8.36
C ARG A 67 17.81 -5.26 -7.37
N GLY A 68 17.47 -5.89 -6.25
CA GLY A 68 18.43 -6.25 -5.21
C GLY A 68 18.96 -5.04 -4.44
N TYR A 69 18.19 -3.95 -4.34
CA TYR A 69 18.62 -2.76 -3.60
C TYR A 69 18.66 -3.03 -2.09
N SER A 70 19.74 -2.57 -1.45
CA SER A 70 19.81 -2.54 0.01
C SER A 70 18.93 -1.43 0.57
N TYR A 71 18.11 -1.75 1.56
CA TYR A 71 17.31 -0.77 2.29
C TYR A 71 17.45 -0.94 3.81
N LYS A 72 17.00 0.07 4.55
CA LYS A 72 16.85 0.03 6.00
C LYS A 72 15.44 0.47 6.35
N GLU A 73 14.80 -0.28 7.24
CA GLU A 73 13.48 0.05 7.76
C GLU A 73 13.60 1.07 8.89
N LEU A 74 12.73 2.06 8.88
CA LEU A 74 12.61 3.04 9.95
C LEU A 74 11.23 2.89 10.60
N GLY A 75 11.20 2.92 11.93
CA GLY A 75 9.94 2.97 12.67
C GLY A 75 9.17 4.25 12.33
N PHE A 76 7.87 4.14 12.13
CA PHE A 76 6.99 5.29 11.95
C PHE A 76 6.37 5.69 13.29
N LEU A 77 6.05 6.97 13.43
CA LEU A 77 5.43 7.54 14.62
C LEU A 77 4.07 8.12 14.24
N TYR A 78 3.05 7.87 15.06
CA TYR A 78 1.79 8.58 14.96
C TYR A 78 1.96 9.95 15.61
N MET A 79 1.81 11.02 14.81
CA MET A 79 1.89 12.40 15.31
C MET A 79 0.70 12.74 16.23
N GLU A 80 -0.44 12.09 16.04
CA GLU A 80 -1.67 12.35 16.78
C GLU A 80 -1.86 11.38 17.95
N SER A 81 -2.56 11.86 18.99
CA SER A 81 -2.94 11.04 20.13
C SER A 81 -3.92 9.94 19.70
N ILE A 82 -3.47 8.70 19.75
CA ILE A 82 -4.32 7.55 19.41
C ILE A 82 -5.34 7.34 20.54
N ASN A 83 -6.63 7.41 20.20
CA ASN A 83 -7.69 7.06 21.14
C ASN A 83 -7.80 5.52 21.27
N TRP A 84 -6.98 4.95 22.13
CA TRP A 84 -6.88 3.49 22.36
C TRP A 84 -8.22 2.83 22.71
N ASN A 85 -9.06 3.52 23.48
CA ASN A 85 -10.38 3.00 23.86
C ASN A 85 -11.28 2.77 22.64
N GLN A 86 -11.30 3.73 21.70
CA GLN A 86 -12.07 3.56 20.46
C GLN A 86 -11.45 2.48 19.56
N LYS A 87 -10.12 2.41 19.48
CA LYS A 87 -9.40 1.42 18.68
C LYS A 87 -9.69 -0.01 19.13
N ILE A 88 -9.64 -0.27 20.44
CA ILE A 88 -9.93 -1.59 21.01
C ILE A 88 -11.38 -1.98 20.77
N LYS A 89 -12.33 -1.06 21.00
CA LYS A 89 -13.76 -1.33 20.73
C LYS A 89 -14.00 -1.70 19.27
N LYS A 90 -13.44 -0.94 18.32
CA LYS A 90 -13.54 -1.24 16.89
C LYS A 90 -12.91 -2.58 16.53
N PHE A 91 -11.73 -2.90 17.08
CA PHE A 91 -11.05 -4.17 16.86
C PHE A 91 -11.86 -5.37 17.37
N LEU A 92 -12.45 -5.28 18.57
CA LEU A 92 -13.31 -6.34 19.09
C LEU A 92 -14.57 -6.49 18.22
N LYS A 93 -15.15 -5.37 17.77
CA LYS A 93 -16.30 -5.37 16.87
C LYS A 93 -15.98 -6.06 15.55
N SER A 94 -14.84 -5.78 14.93
CA SER A 94 -14.47 -6.45 13.68
C SER A 94 -14.15 -7.94 13.90
N LYS A 95 -13.49 -8.29 15.02
CA LYS A 95 -13.11 -9.68 15.32
C LYS A 95 -14.29 -10.59 15.64
N PHE A 96 -15.31 -10.10 16.34
CA PHE A 96 -16.45 -10.93 16.79
C PHE A 96 -17.73 -10.70 16.00
N LEU A 97 -17.98 -9.48 15.51
CA LEU A 97 -19.21 -9.13 14.80
C LEU A 97 -19.03 -9.06 13.27
N HIS A 98 -17.83 -9.32 12.73
CA HIS A 98 -17.51 -9.26 11.29
C HIS A 98 -17.90 -7.93 10.62
N GLN A 99 -18.04 -6.85 11.39
CA GLN A 99 -18.34 -5.52 10.87
C GLN A 99 -17.02 -4.78 10.62
N TYR A 100 -16.67 -4.59 9.36
CA TYR A 100 -15.49 -3.84 8.93
C TYR A 100 -15.87 -2.39 8.64
N TYR A 101 -15.52 -1.48 9.56
CA TYR A 101 -15.66 -0.02 9.42
C TYR A 101 -14.48 0.72 10.05
#